data_AF-A0A2E3EA87-F1
#
_entry.id   AF-A0A2E3EA87-F1
#
_cell.length_a   1.000
_cell.length_b   1.000
_cell.length_c   1.000
_cell.angle_alpha   90.00
_cell.angle_beta   90.00
_cell.angle_gamma   90.00
#
_symmetry.space_group_name_H-M   'P 1'
#
loop_
_entity.id
_entity.type
_entity.pdbx_description
1 polymer ?
#
loop_
_entity_poly.entity_id
_entity_poly.type
_entity_poly.pdbx_seq_one_letter_code
_entity_poly.pdbx_strand_id
1 'polypeptide(L)'
;MVSRAQKIKTLEERINALKREATTELKKTIKQKEREIQKLGQEYVQTFNDDFVFKVSVRKNDKKNLTKKITGRQRLTKQDKIKLQDQITKYLSRTPRSISEICEKVGRPVNQVRNVLRNIKRLKKQGAKRNTTYVIK
;
A
#
# COMPACT_ATOMS: atom_id res chain seq x y z
N MET A 1 -35.88 67.23 -19.45
CA MET A 1 -34.54 66.66 -19.19
C MET A 1 -34.62 65.78 -17.94
N VAL A 2 -34.13 64.54 -17.98
CA VAL A 2 -34.17 63.63 -16.81
C VAL A 2 -33.22 64.14 -15.73
N SER A 3 -33.70 64.24 -14.49
CA SER A 3 -32.91 64.73 -13.35
C SER A 3 -31.68 63.86 -13.10
N ARG A 4 -30.58 64.47 -12.66
CA ARG A 4 -29.33 63.77 -12.30
C ARG A 4 -29.58 62.66 -11.27
N ALA A 5 -30.48 62.88 -10.32
CA ALA A 5 -30.84 61.89 -9.30
C ALA A 5 -31.54 60.64 -9.91
N GLN A 6 -32.42 60.83 -10.90
CA GLN A 6 -33.08 59.73 -11.61
C GLN A 6 -32.07 58.93 -12.47
N LYS A 7 -31.07 59.60 -13.06
CA LYS A 7 -29.98 58.93 -13.78
C LYS A 7 -29.08 58.10 -12.86
N ILE A 8 -28.79 58.59 -11.66
CA ILE A 8 -27.99 57.84 -10.66
C ILE A 8 -28.76 56.59 -10.21
N LYS A 9 -30.03 56.73 -9.86
CA LYS A 9 -30.87 55.61 -9.41
C LYS A 9 -30.98 54.50 -10.46
N THR A 10 -31.19 54.87 -11.73
CA THR A 10 -31.26 53.90 -12.84
C THR A 10 -29.92 53.20 -13.09
N LEU A 11 -28.79 53.88 -12.89
CA LEU A 11 -27.47 53.24 -12.97
C LEU A 11 -27.23 52.27 -11.79
N GLU A 12 -27.65 52.63 -10.58
CA GLU A 12 -27.55 51.76 -9.40
C GLU A 12 -28.39 50.48 -9.55
N GLU A 13 -29.62 50.60 -10.06
CA GLU A 13 -30.48 49.45 -10.37
C GLU A 13 -29.83 48.54 -11.42
N ARG A 14 -29.20 49.11 -12.45
CA ARG A 14 -28.49 48.35 -13.48
C ARG A 14 -27.24 47.65 -12.95
N ILE A 15 -26.46 48.32 -12.09
CA ILE A 15 -25.31 47.71 -11.41
C ILE A 15 -25.75 46.54 -10.54
N ASN A 16 -26.86 46.69 -9.81
CA ASN A 16 -27.39 45.64 -8.96
C ASN A 16 -27.93 44.45 -9.76
N ALA A 17 -28.56 44.68 -10.92
CA ALA A 17 -28.97 43.62 -11.84
C ALA A 17 -27.74 42.83 -12.35
N LEU A 18 -26.70 43.53 -12.82
CA LEU A 18 -25.47 42.90 -13.30
C LEU A 18 -24.75 42.08 -12.21
N LYS A 19 -24.71 42.58 -10.97
CA LYS A 19 -24.16 41.83 -9.83
C LYS A 19 -24.93 40.54 -9.55
N ARG A 20 -26.26 40.58 -9.64
CA ARG A 20 -27.11 39.39 -9.48
C ARG A 20 -26.87 38.39 -10.60
N GLU A 21 -26.82 38.84 -11.84
CA GLU A 21 -26.53 37.98 -13.00
C GLU A 21 -25.17 37.29 -12.85
N ALA A 22 -24.11 38.06 -12.60
CA ALA A 22 -22.76 37.53 -12.41
C ALA A 22 -22.67 36.53 -11.24
N THR A 23 -23.35 36.79 -10.13
CA THR A 23 -23.37 35.85 -8.99
C THR A 23 -24.14 34.56 -9.31
N THR A 24 -25.22 34.62 -10.09
CA THR A 24 -25.91 33.41 -10.54
C THR A 24 -25.08 32.57 -11.51
N GLU A 25 -24.34 33.22 -12.40
CA GLU A 25 -23.45 32.55 -13.36
C GLU A 25 -22.25 31.90 -12.66
N LEU A 26 -21.65 32.59 -11.69
CA LEU A 26 -20.59 32.03 -10.84
C LEU A 26 -21.08 30.81 -10.06
N LYS A 27 -22.27 30.87 -9.45
CA LYS A 27 -22.85 29.72 -8.73
C LYS A 27 -23.09 28.52 -9.65
N LYS A 28 -23.57 28.76 -10.88
CA LYS A 28 -23.74 27.69 -11.89
C LYS A 28 -22.39 27.07 -12.25
N THR A 29 -21.37 27.90 -12.48
CA THR A 29 -20.02 27.47 -12.84
C THR A 29 -19.37 26.64 -11.73
N ILE A 30 -19.46 27.10 -10.47
CA ILE A 30 -18.96 26.38 -9.30
C ILE A 30 -19.61 25.00 -9.23
N LYS A 31 -20.95 24.93 -9.32
CA LYS A 31 -21.69 23.66 -9.25
C LYS A 31 -21.32 22.71 -10.40
N GLN A 32 -21.03 23.22 -11.59
CA GLN A 32 -20.58 22.42 -12.72
C GLN A 32 -19.17 21.86 -12.47
N LYS A 33 -18.25 22.68 -11.95
CA LYS A 33 -16.87 22.29 -11.62
C LYS A 33 -16.82 21.29 -10.46
N GLU A 34 -17.66 21.43 -9.44
CA GLU A 34 -17.78 20.46 -8.35
C GLU A 34 -18.20 19.07 -8.87
N ARG A 35 -19.17 19.01 -9.79
CA ARG A 35 -19.58 17.75 -10.44
C ARG A 35 -18.46 17.14 -11.27
N GLU A 36 -17.70 17.96 -11.98
CA GLU A 36 -16.55 17.52 -12.77
C GLU A 36 -15.46 16.92 -11.87
N ILE A 37 -15.14 17.57 -10.74
CA ILE A 37 -14.20 17.06 -9.73
C ILE A 37 -14.69 15.74 -9.13
N GLN A 38 -15.97 15.63 -8.80
CA GLN A 38 -16.54 14.38 -8.26
C GLN A 38 -16.43 13.23 -9.27
N LYS A 39 -16.69 13.50 -10.56
CA LYS A 39 -16.55 12.51 -11.63
C LYS A 39 -15.09 12.06 -11.79
N LEU A 40 -14.15 13.00 -11.83
CA LEU A 40 -12.71 12.70 -11.88
C LEU A 40 -12.23 11.91 -10.65
N GLY A 41 -12.75 12.24 -9.46
CA GLY A 41 -12.46 11.48 -8.24
C GLY A 41 -12.97 10.04 -8.30
N GLN A 42 -14.16 9.82 -8.87
CA GLN A 42 -14.71 8.48 -9.08
C GLN A 42 -13.92 7.69 -10.13
N GLU A 43 -13.56 8.33 -11.26
CA GLU A 43 -12.72 7.74 -12.30
C GLU A 43 -11.35 7.34 -11.74
N TYR A 44 -10.71 8.21 -10.95
CA TYR A 44 -9.44 7.90 -10.27
C TYR A 44 -9.55 6.68 -9.35
N VAL A 45 -10.60 6.58 -8.52
CA VAL A 45 -10.81 5.43 -7.64
C VAL A 45 -11.07 4.15 -8.45
N GLN A 46 -11.79 4.24 -9.57
CA GLN A 46 -11.99 3.09 -10.47
C GLN A 46 -10.69 2.66 -11.14
N THR A 47 -9.93 3.56 -11.76
CA THR A 47 -8.65 3.22 -12.39
C THR A 47 -7.63 2.72 -11.37
N PHE A 48 -7.61 3.29 -10.16
CA PHE A 48 -6.73 2.83 -9.10
C PHE A 48 -7.17 1.46 -8.57
N ASN A 49 -8.46 1.16 -8.52
CA ASN A 49 -8.91 -0.20 -8.21
C ASN A 49 -8.63 -1.17 -9.36
N ASP A 50 -8.74 -0.77 -10.62
CA ASP A 50 -8.47 -1.66 -11.75
C ASP A 50 -6.96 -1.97 -11.89
N ASP A 51 -6.08 -1.00 -11.62
CA ASP A 51 -4.63 -1.18 -11.67
C ASP A 51 -4.03 -1.76 -10.37
N PHE A 52 -4.68 -1.57 -9.22
CA PHE A 52 -4.17 -2.00 -7.90
C PHE A 52 -4.97 -3.12 -7.23
N VAL A 53 -6.14 -3.51 -7.75
CA VAL A 53 -6.67 -4.86 -7.57
C VAL A 53 -5.82 -5.77 -8.45
N PHE A 54 -4.61 -6.02 -7.95
CA PHE A 54 -3.96 -7.30 -8.14
C PHE A 54 -5.08 -8.32 -7.94
N LYS A 55 -5.52 -8.98 -9.02
CA LYS A 55 -6.37 -10.18 -8.95
C LYS A 55 -5.54 -11.22 -8.19
N VAL A 56 -5.45 -11.04 -6.87
CA VAL A 56 -5.12 -12.12 -5.96
C VAL A 56 -6.38 -12.95 -5.99
N SER A 57 -6.54 -13.76 -7.04
CA SER A 57 -7.32 -14.97 -6.95
C SER A 57 -6.58 -15.84 -5.94
N VAL A 58 -6.76 -15.53 -4.64
CA VAL A 58 -6.44 -16.47 -3.59
C VAL A 58 -7.43 -17.60 -3.86
N ARG A 59 -6.97 -18.62 -4.61
CA ARG A 59 -7.61 -19.93 -4.58
C ARG A 59 -7.79 -20.23 -3.10
N LYS A 60 -9.05 -20.24 -2.64
CA LYS A 60 -9.40 -20.67 -1.29
C LYS A 60 -8.99 -22.14 -1.20
N ASN A 61 -7.73 -22.35 -0.87
CA ASN A 61 -7.26 -23.62 -0.36
C ASN A 61 -7.71 -23.64 1.09
N ASP A 62 -8.81 -24.34 1.35
CA ASP A 62 -9.16 -24.80 2.67
C ASP A 62 -7.96 -25.55 3.26
N LYS A 63 -7.16 -24.83 4.07
CA LYS A 63 -6.09 -25.43 4.86
C LYS A 63 -6.17 -24.88 6.27
N LYS A 64 -6.88 -25.68 7.07
CA LYS A 64 -6.76 -25.90 8.52
C LYS A 64 -5.61 -25.13 9.18
N ASN A 65 -5.99 -24.27 10.13
CA ASN A 65 -5.19 -23.76 11.25
C ASN A 65 -3.78 -23.26 10.90
N LEU A 66 -3.66 -22.11 10.23
CA LEU A 66 -2.43 -21.33 10.33
C LEU A 66 -2.45 -20.53 11.64
N THR A 67 -1.60 -20.96 12.57
CA THR A 67 -1.12 -20.17 13.70
C THR A 67 -0.85 -18.73 13.28
N LYS A 68 -1.41 -17.76 14.02
CA LYS A 68 -1.27 -16.32 13.80
C LYS A 68 0.17 -15.99 13.40
N LYS A 69 0.40 -15.60 12.14
CA LYS A 69 1.67 -15.00 11.74
C LYS A 69 1.81 -13.72 12.57
N ILE A 70 2.84 -13.65 13.42
CA ILE A 70 3.16 -12.46 14.19
C ILE A 70 3.58 -11.39 13.18
N THR A 71 2.62 -10.58 12.75
CA THR A 71 2.82 -9.43 11.86
C THR A 71 3.37 -8.27 12.67
N GLY A 72 4.66 -8.34 13.00
CA GLY A 72 5.38 -7.27 13.69
C GLY A 72 6.89 -7.50 13.64
N ARG A 73 7.67 -6.42 13.55
CA ARG A 73 9.15 -6.45 13.69
C ARG A 73 9.53 -6.66 15.17
N GLN A 74 9.03 -7.72 15.79
CA GLN A 74 9.35 -8.02 17.19
C GLN A 74 10.78 -8.54 17.29
N ARG A 75 11.56 -7.97 18.22
CA ARG A 75 12.91 -8.45 18.52
C ARG A 75 12.81 -9.84 19.15
N LEU A 76 13.52 -10.81 18.57
CA LEU A 76 13.58 -12.17 19.12
C LEU A 76 14.34 -12.18 20.45
N THR A 77 13.78 -12.87 21.45
CA THR A 77 14.47 -13.16 22.71
C THR A 77 15.66 -14.10 22.46
N LYS A 78 16.58 -14.24 23.43
CA LYS A 78 17.71 -15.18 23.31
C LYS A 78 17.21 -16.61 23.07
N GLN A 79 16.16 -17.03 23.77
CA GLN A 79 15.60 -18.37 23.65
C GLN A 79 14.95 -18.61 22.29
N ASP A 80 14.21 -17.63 21.76
CA ASP A 80 13.57 -17.76 20.45
C ASP A 80 14.61 -17.84 19.32
N LYS A 81 15.75 -17.16 19.46
CA LYS A 81 16.86 -17.27 18.50
C LYS A 81 17.42 -18.69 18.45
N ILE A 82 17.56 -19.36 19.59
CA ILE A 82 18.07 -20.73 19.67
C ILE A 82 17.06 -21.68 19.00
N LYS A 83 15.78 -21.61 19.38
CA LYS A 83 14.70 -22.42 18.76
C LYS A 83 14.64 -22.23 17.24
N LEU A 84 14.75 -20.98 16.80
CA LEU A 84 14.77 -20.60 15.39
C LEU A 84 15.99 -21.17 14.67
N GLN A 85 17.16 -21.11 15.29
CA GLN A 85 18.39 -21.68 14.76
C GLN A 85 18.28 -23.20 14.61
N ASP A 86 17.74 -23.91 15.60
CA ASP A 86 17.57 -25.37 15.55
C ASP A 86 16.59 -25.78 14.45
N GLN A 87 15.48 -25.04 14.31
CA GLN A 87 14.50 -25.27 13.25
C GLN A 87 15.09 -25.08 11.86
N ILE A 88 15.85 -23.99 11.65
CA ILE A 88 16.54 -23.72 10.39
C ILE A 88 17.58 -24.81 10.12
N THR A 89 18.34 -25.21 11.14
CA THR A 89 19.40 -26.21 11.01
C THR A 89 18.84 -27.57 10.61
N LYS A 90 17.76 -28.01 11.27
CA LYS A 90 17.04 -29.25 10.93
C LYS A 90 16.42 -29.22 9.53
N TYR A 91 16.04 -28.05 9.04
CA TYR A 91 15.48 -27.90 7.71
C TYR A 91 16.56 -27.96 6.61
N LEU A 92 17.72 -27.36 6.88
CA LEU A 92 18.86 -27.31 5.96
C LEU A 92 19.68 -28.60 5.91
N SER A 93 19.60 -29.47 6.92
CA SER A 93 20.38 -30.72 6.96
C SER A 93 20.00 -31.73 5.87
N ARG A 94 18.82 -31.59 5.27
CA ARG A 94 18.32 -32.53 4.23
C ARG A 94 18.72 -32.13 2.82
N THR A 95 18.61 -30.85 2.51
CA THR A 95 18.68 -30.35 1.13
C THR A 95 19.11 -28.88 1.14
N PRO A 96 19.87 -28.41 0.13
CA PRO A 96 20.09 -27.00 -0.10
C PRO A 96 18.77 -26.24 -0.24
N ARG A 97 18.62 -25.11 0.44
CA ARG A 97 17.41 -24.27 0.37
C ARG A 97 17.72 -22.82 0.12
N SER A 98 16.89 -22.17 -0.67
CA SER A 98 16.90 -20.72 -0.87
C SER A 98 16.39 -20.00 0.38
N ILE A 99 16.68 -18.70 0.48
CA ILE A 99 16.22 -17.91 1.62
C ILE A 99 14.68 -17.83 1.69
N SER A 100 14.01 -17.80 0.55
CA SER A 100 12.55 -17.73 0.46
C SER A 100 11.92 -18.98 1.08
N GLU A 101 12.41 -20.17 0.73
CA GLU A 101 11.94 -21.44 1.29
C GLU A 101 12.15 -21.51 2.82
N ILE A 102 13.30 -21.03 3.30
CA ILE A 102 13.56 -20.98 4.75
C ILE A 102 12.57 -20.04 5.45
N CYS A 103 12.31 -18.87 4.87
CA CYS A 103 11.36 -17.89 5.43
C CYS A 103 9.93 -18.44 5.45
N GLU A 104 9.52 -19.15 4.40
CA GLU A 104 8.20 -19.79 4.35
C GLU A 104 8.06 -20.90 5.40
N LYS A 105 9.08 -21.74 5.56
CA LYS A 105 9.04 -22.84 6.53
C LYS A 105 8.97 -22.36 7.98
N VAL A 106 9.65 -21.25 8.25
CA VAL A 106 9.85 -20.71 9.58
C VAL A 106 8.83 -19.62 9.93
N GLY A 107 8.20 -19.01 8.92
CA GLY A 107 7.18 -17.97 9.08
C GLY A 107 7.76 -16.64 9.61
N ARG A 108 9.04 -16.34 9.33
CA ARG A 108 9.73 -15.15 9.85
C ARG A 108 10.26 -14.26 8.72
N PRO A 109 10.40 -12.93 8.97
CA PRO A 109 10.96 -12.00 7.99
C PRO A 109 12.40 -12.35 7.59
N VAL A 110 12.74 -12.09 6.32
CA VAL A 110 14.06 -12.35 5.72
C VAL A 110 15.22 -11.81 6.58
N ASN A 111 15.08 -10.61 7.14
CA ASN A 111 16.14 -10.00 7.95
C ASN A 111 16.45 -10.80 9.23
N GLN A 112 15.41 -11.35 9.89
CA GLN A 112 15.60 -12.18 11.08
C GLN A 112 16.27 -13.50 10.72
N VAL A 113 15.83 -14.12 9.63
CA VAL A 113 16.43 -15.36 9.12
C VAL A 113 17.89 -15.14 8.73
N ARG A 114 18.22 -14.05 8.02
CA ARG A 114 19.61 -13.70 7.68
C ARG A 114 20.50 -13.54 8.91
N ASN A 115 19.99 -12.90 9.96
CA ASN A 115 20.74 -12.70 11.20
C ASN A 115 21.05 -14.03 11.89
N VAL A 116 20.10 -14.97 11.89
CA VAL A 116 20.32 -16.31 12.46
C VAL A 116 21.27 -17.13 11.59
N LEU A 117 21.07 -17.12 10.27
CA LEU A 117 21.94 -17.83 9.32
C LEU A 117 23.42 -17.41 9.47
N ARG A 118 23.70 -16.11 9.69
CA ARG A 118 25.07 -15.63 9.93
C ARG A 118 25.75 -16.26 11.16
N ASN A 119 24.98 -16.70 12.15
CA ASN A 119 25.50 -17.25 13.40
C ASN A 119 25.73 -18.78 13.33
N ILE A 120 25.28 -19.44 12.26
CA ILE A 120 25.43 -20.89 12.10
C ILE A 120 26.85 -21.19 11.59
N LYS A 121 27.71 -21.73 12.45
CA LYS A 121 29.14 -21.98 12.17
C LYS A 121 29.42 -22.85 10.93
N ARG A 122 28.52 -23.77 10.56
CA ARG A 122 28.71 -24.73 9.46
C ARG A 122 27.95 -24.37 8.18
N LEU A 123 27.44 -23.14 8.08
CA LEU A 123 26.62 -22.72 6.94
C LEU A 123 27.48 -22.33 5.73
N LYS A 124 27.27 -23.00 4.60
CA LYS A 124 27.85 -22.64 3.30
C LYS A 124 26.78 -22.07 2.37
N LYS A 125 27.11 -21.01 1.65
CA LYS A 125 26.30 -20.50 0.54
C LYS A 125 26.72 -21.18 -0.76
N GLN A 126 25.77 -21.60 -1.57
CA GLN A 126 25.98 -22.16 -2.91
C GLN A 126 25.20 -21.33 -3.94
N GLY A 127 25.68 -21.28 -5.19
CA GLY A 127 25.03 -20.54 -6.28
C GLY A 127 25.43 -19.07 -6.40
N ALA A 128 24.91 -18.40 -7.43
CA ALA A 128 25.23 -17.02 -7.78
C ALA A 128 23.97 -16.13 -7.81
N LYS A 129 24.10 -14.90 -7.28
CA LYS A 129 23.06 -13.85 -7.28
C LYS A 129 21.70 -14.38 -6.77
N ARG A 130 20.71 -14.46 -7.66
CA ARG A 130 19.32 -14.82 -7.34
C ARG A 130 19.15 -16.28 -6.95
N ASN A 131 20.06 -17.16 -7.36
CA ASN A 131 19.99 -18.61 -7.12
C ASN A 131 20.84 -19.02 -5.91
N THR A 132 21.03 -18.12 -4.93
CA THR A 132 21.82 -18.43 -3.73
C THR A 132 21.03 -19.36 -2.81
N THR A 133 21.57 -20.54 -2.55
CA THR A 133 21.07 -21.53 -1.60
C THR A 133 22.02 -21.67 -0.41
N TYR A 134 21.48 -22.19 0.68
CA TYR A 134 22.19 -22.42 1.94
C TYR A 134 22.26 -23.91 2.22
N VAL A 135 23.42 -24.38 2.68
CA VAL A 135 23.71 -25.79 3.00
C VAL A 135 24.50 -25.86 4.30
N ILE A 136 24.25 -26.89 5.11
CA ILE A 136 25.08 -27.20 6.28
C ILE A 136 26.19 -28.15 5.85
N LYS A 137 27.44 -27.77 6.14
CA LYS A 137 28.62 -28.61 5.96
C LYS A 137 28.78 -29.60 7.12
#